data_AF-A0A2D2DV24-F1
#
_entry.id   AF-A0A2D2DV24-F1
#
_cell.length_a   1.000
_cell.length_b   1.000
_cell.length_c   1.000
_cell.angle_alpha   90.00
_cell.angle_beta   90.00
_cell.angle_gamma   90.00
#
_symmetry.space_group_name_H-M   'P 1'
#
loop_
_entity.id
_entity.type
_entity.pdbx_description
1 polymer ?
#
loop_
_entity_poly.entity_id
_entity_poly.type
_entity_poly.pdbx_seq_one_letter_code
_entity_poly.pdbx_strand_id
1 'polypeptide(L)'
;MARAFNIRFPHMTVTSHAARKWLMGEALPTQEKLVALAEWLEVEPTWLRFGNASSSESSASVQKSGDRIESDIRLLSEPERKIIRAALDAVFSARQILK
;
A
#
# COMPACT_ATOMS: atom_id res chain seq x y z
N MET A 1 -6.62 -17.93 -7.67
CA MET A 1 -7.16 -16.98 -6.66
C MET A 1 -8.35 -17.57 -5.89
N ALA A 2 -9.53 -17.75 -6.49
CA ALA A 2 -10.74 -18.21 -5.77
C ALA A 2 -10.57 -19.49 -4.94
N ARG A 3 -9.88 -20.51 -5.47
CA ARG A 3 -9.63 -21.75 -4.72
C ARG A 3 -8.84 -21.53 -3.43
N ALA A 4 -7.77 -20.73 -3.49
CA ALA A 4 -6.95 -20.42 -2.32
C ALA A 4 -7.70 -19.53 -1.32
N PHE A 5 -8.49 -18.57 -1.82
CA PHE A 5 -9.39 -17.76 -0.99
C PHE A 5 -10.40 -18.63 -0.23
N ASN A 6 -11.07 -19.55 -0.93
CA ASN A 6 -12.10 -20.43 -0.33
C ASN A 6 -11.52 -21.40 0.71
N ILE A 7 -10.26 -21.82 0.55
CA ILE A 7 -9.57 -22.65 1.55
C ILE A 7 -9.30 -21.85 2.83
N ARG A 8 -8.92 -20.57 2.70
CA ARG A 8 -8.61 -19.71 3.85
C ARG A 8 -9.87 -19.16 4.53
N PHE A 9 -10.90 -18.84 3.75
CA PHE A 9 -12.15 -18.23 4.21
C PHE A 9 -13.35 -19.11 3.83
N PRO A 10 -13.56 -20.25 4.50
CA PRO A 10 -14.62 -21.20 4.16
C PRO A 10 -16.04 -20.65 4.40
N HIS A 11 -16.17 -19.65 5.27
CA HIS A 11 -17.43 -18.95 5.54
C HIS A 11 -17.76 -17.86 4.51
N MET A 12 -16.81 -17.50 3.63
CA MET A 12 -16.97 -16.46 2.61
C MET A 12 -16.64 -16.99 1.22
N THR A 13 -17.16 -18.15 0.82
CA THR A 13 -16.81 -18.72 -0.48
C THR A 13 -17.11 -17.78 -1.66
N VAL A 14 -16.22 -17.79 -2.64
CA VAL A 14 -16.28 -16.99 -3.87
C VAL A 14 -16.14 -17.89 -5.08
N THR A 15 -16.82 -17.54 -6.16
CA THR A 15 -16.66 -18.22 -7.45
C THR A 15 -15.41 -17.71 -8.16
N SER A 16 -14.82 -18.55 -9.03
CA SER A 16 -13.71 -18.13 -9.89
C SER A 16 -14.07 -16.93 -10.77
N HIS A 17 -15.33 -16.82 -11.17
CA HIS A 17 -15.85 -15.69 -11.93
C HIS A 17 -15.83 -14.38 -11.12
N ALA A 18 -16.31 -14.41 -9.87
CA ALA A 18 -16.26 -13.23 -9.00
C ALA A 18 -14.82 -12.77 -8.74
N ALA A 19 -13.92 -13.71 -8.42
CA ALA A 19 -12.50 -13.44 -8.26
C ALA A 19 -11.86 -12.82 -9.51
N ARG A 20 -12.23 -13.29 -10.71
CA ARG A 20 -11.78 -12.69 -11.98
C ARG A 20 -12.26 -11.25 -12.11
N LYS A 21 -13.54 -10.99 -11.85
CA LYS A 21 -14.09 -9.63 -11.93
C LYS A 21 -13.40 -8.66 -10.98
N TRP A 22 -13.01 -9.11 -9.79
CA TRP A 22 -12.24 -8.28 -8.85
C TRP A 22 -10.84 -7.96 -9.37
N LEU A 23 -10.12 -8.96 -9.89
CA LEU A 23 -8.78 -8.77 -10.47
C LEU A 23 -8.80 -7.86 -11.71
N MET A 24 -9.88 -7.87 -12.48
CA MET A 24 -10.07 -7.02 -13.65
C MET A 24 -10.65 -5.63 -13.31
N GLY A 25 -10.98 -5.36 -12.05
CA GLY A 25 -11.64 -4.11 -11.65
C GLY A 25 -13.09 -3.97 -12.16
N GLU A 26 -13.70 -5.04 -12.67
CA GLU A 26 -15.07 -5.04 -13.21
C GLU A 26 -16.16 -5.15 -12.13
N ALA A 27 -15.78 -5.47 -10.90
CA ALA A 27 -16.69 -5.53 -9.75
C ALA A 27 -15.93 -5.25 -8.45
N LEU A 28 -16.60 -4.59 -7.50
CA LEU A 28 -16.07 -4.39 -6.15
C LEU A 28 -16.52 -5.55 -5.22
N PRO A 29 -15.62 -6.15 -4.43
CA PRO A 29 -16.00 -7.09 -3.38
C PRO A 29 -16.85 -6.42 -2.29
N THR A 30 -17.64 -7.22 -1.55
CA THR A 30 -18.34 -6.74 -0.34
C THR A 30 -17.33 -6.38 0.76
N GLN A 31 -17.73 -5.56 1.74
CA GLN A 31 -16.82 -5.07 2.78
C GLN A 31 -16.09 -6.22 3.52
N GLU A 32 -16.82 -7.26 3.90
CA GLU A 32 -16.24 -8.44 4.59
C GLU A 32 -15.21 -9.16 3.71
N LYS A 33 -15.54 -9.38 2.43
CA LYS A 33 -14.65 -10.04 1.46
C LYS A 33 -13.43 -9.18 1.13
N LEU A 34 -13.60 -7.86 1.13
CA LEU A 34 -12.53 -6.89 0.90
C LEU A 34 -11.52 -6.91 2.05
N VAL A 35 -11.99 -6.95 3.30
CA VAL A 35 -11.10 -7.09 4.48
C VAL A 35 -10.36 -8.42 4.44
N ALA A 36 -11.03 -9.52 4.14
CA ALA A 36 -10.40 -10.84 4.01
C ALA A 36 -9.36 -10.89 2.87
N LEU A 37 -9.61 -10.20 1.76
CA LEU A 37 -8.64 -10.05 0.67
C LEU A 37 -7.44 -9.20 1.07
N ALA A 38 -7.67 -8.11 1.79
CA ALA A 38 -6.61 -7.24 2.32
C ALA A 38 -5.70 -8.00 3.29
N GLU A 39 -6.28 -8.76 4.22
CA GLU A 39 -5.53 -9.62 5.14
C GLU A 39 -4.71 -10.67 4.38
N TRP A 40 -5.28 -11.30 3.36
CA TRP A 40 -4.57 -12.32 2.59
C TRP A 40 -3.45 -11.76 1.70
N LEU A 41 -3.65 -10.59 1.12
CA LEU A 41 -2.68 -9.92 0.26
C LEU A 41 -1.70 -9.03 1.04
N GLU A 42 -1.88 -8.92 2.36
CA GLU A 42 -1.07 -8.09 3.25
C GLU A 42 -1.05 -6.61 2.81
N VAL A 43 -2.21 -6.10 2.38
CA VAL A 43 -2.41 -4.72 1.95
C VAL A 43 -3.53 -4.05 2.75
N GLU A 44 -3.61 -2.72 2.70
CA GLU A 44 -4.68 -1.99 3.36
C GLU A 44 -6.04 -2.20 2.65
N PRO A 45 -7.16 -2.42 3.37
CA PRO A 45 -8.50 -2.47 2.78
C PRO A 45 -8.85 -1.23 1.94
N THR A 46 -8.50 -0.03 2.43
CA THR A 46 -8.76 1.23 1.71
C THR A 46 -8.03 1.29 0.38
N TRP A 47 -6.81 0.73 0.30
CA TRP A 47 -6.06 0.60 -0.95
C TRP A 47 -6.79 -0.28 -1.98
N LEU A 48 -7.40 -1.39 -1.56
CA LEU A 48 -8.20 -2.22 -2.46
C LEU A 48 -9.49 -1.53 -2.93
N ARG A 49 -10.07 -0.65 -2.10
CA ARG A 49 -11.34 0.03 -2.40
C ARG A 49 -11.17 1.27 -3.28
N PHE A 50 -10.17 2.08 -3.00
CA PHE A 50 -9.98 3.40 -3.60
C PHE A 50 -8.72 3.50 -4.44
N GLY A 51 -7.87 2.47 -4.43
CA GLY A 51 -6.51 2.58 -4.92
C GLY A 51 -5.65 3.44 -3.99
N ASN A 52 -4.49 3.87 -4.47
CA ASN A 52 -3.68 4.86 -3.77
C ASN A 52 -4.39 6.23 -3.83
N ALA A 53 -4.80 6.77 -2.68
CA ALA A 53 -5.56 8.03 -2.58
C ALA A 53 -4.83 9.27 -3.14
N SER A 54 -3.57 9.13 -3.55
CA SER A 54 -2.78 10.17 -4.21
C SER A 54 -2.96 10.26 -5.72
N SER A 55 -3.77 9.40 -6.35
CA SER A 55 -3.90 9.37 -7.81
C SER A 55 -5.37 9.31 -8.23
N SER A 56 -6.04 10.44 -8.08
CA SER A 56 -6.98 10.82 -9.13
C SER A 56 -6.17 10.88 -10.43
N GLU A 57 -6.69 10.22 -11.45
CA GLU A 57 -6.25 10.23 -12.85
C GLU A 57 -5.14 9.22 -13.22
N SER A 58 -5.62 8.18 -13.92
CA SER A 58 -4.99 7.61 -15.11
C SER A 58 -3.71 6.78 -14.91
N SER A 59 -3.87 5.47 -15.12
CA SER A 59 -2.97 4.62 -15.90
C SER A 59 -1.49 5.02 -15.95
N ALA A 60 -0.70 4.69 -14.93
CA ALA A 60 0.71 4.36 -15.11
C ALA A 60 1.28 3.74 -13.84
N SER A 61 1.94 2.60 -14.02
CA SER A 61 2.93 2.04 -13.14
C SER A 61 3.87 3.10 -12.54
N VAL A 62 3.67 3.46 -11.26
CA VAL A 62 4.73 4.08 -10.46
C VAL A 62 4.84 3.29 -9.16
N GLN A 63 5.87 2.46 -9.14
CA GLN A 63 6.37 1.74 -7.99
C GLN A 63 6.55 2.71 -6.81
N LYS A 64 6.08 2.26 -5.65
CA LYS A 64 6.06 2.94 -4.36
C LYS A 64 7.49 3.19 -3.87
N SER A 65 8.14 4.27 -4.33
CA SER A 65 9.44 4.71 -3.81
C SER A 65 9.35 5.31 -2.39
N GLY A 66 8.14 5.60 -1.89
CA GLY A 66 7.94 6.17 -0.56
C GLY A 66 8.16 5.19 0.60
N ASP A 67 7.98 3.89 0.39
CA ASP A 67 8.03 2.86 1.45
C ASP A 67 9.45 2.32 1.71
N ARG A 68 10.31 2.43 0.68
CA ARG A 68 11.70 1.98 0.76
C ARG A 68 12.53 2.86 1.68
N ILE A 69 12.26 4.18 1.71
CA ILE A 69 13.02 5.13 2.53
C ILE A 69 12.87 4.81 4.03
N GLU A 70 11.66 4.51 4.50
CA GLU A 70 11.46 4.15 5.91
C GLU A 70 12.18 2.84 6.25
N SER A 71 12.08 1.85 5.35
CA SER A 71 12.72 0.55 5.47
C SER A 71 14.25 0.68 5.51
N ASP A 72 14.82 1.45 4.58
CA ASP A 72 16.26 1.66 4.42
C ASP A 72 16.83 2.44 5.62
N ILE A 73 16.12 3.45 6.15
CA ILE A 73 16.53 4.20 7.34
C ILE A 73 16.61 3.29 8.59
N ARG A 74 15.75 2.28 8.70
CA ARG A 74 15.79 1.30 9.79
C ARG A 74 16.99 0.36 9.70
N LEU A 75 17.55 0.15 8.51
CA LEU A 75 18.74 -0.69 8.32
C LEU A 75 20.06 0.05 8.60
N LEU A 76 20.03 1.38 8.63
CA LEU A 76 21.21 2.19 8.91
C LEU A 76 21.59 2.18 10.40
N SER A 77 22.89 2.24 10.66
CA SER A 77 23.47 2.33 11.99
C SER A 77 23.21 3.70 12.63
N GLU A 78 23.28 3.78 13.96
CA GLU A 78 23.08 5.03 14.71
C GLU A 78 23.92 6.25 14.22
N PRO A 79 25.22 6.11 13.87
CA PRO A 79 25.97 7.24 13.32
C PRO A 79 25.43 7.72 11.96
N GLU A 80 24.95 6.83 11.10
CA GLU A 80 24.42 7.17 9.78
C GLU A 80 23.07 7.89 9.88
N ARG A 81 22.20 7.44 10.81
CA ARG A 81 20.91 8.09 11.09
C ARG A 81 21.10 9.51 11.60
N LYS A 82 22.14 9.77 12.39
CA LYS A 82 22.45 11.09 12.92
C LYS A 82 22.79 12.09 11.81
N ILE A 83 23.51 11.64 10.78
CA ILE A 83 23.86 12.45 9.61
C ILE A 83 22.60 12.83 8.81
N ILE A 84 21.71 11.86 8.58
CA ILE A 84 20.45 12.11 7.84
C ILE A 84 19.56 13.10 8.59
N ARG A 85 19.45 12.97 9.92
CA ARG A 85 18.69 13.94 10.74
C ARG A 85 19.26 15.35 10.63
N ALA A 86 20.58 15.50 10.75
CA ALA A 86 21.22 16.80 10.62
C ALA A 86 21.02 17.42 9.22
N ALA A 87 21.06 16.61 8.16
CA ALA A 87 20.79 17.06 6.80
C ALA A 87 19.33 17.50 6.63
N LEU A 88 18.37 16.75 7.18
CA LEU A 88 16.97 17.13 7.17
C LEU A 88 16.75 18.44 7.92
N ASP A 89 17.27 18.58 9.13
CA ASP A 89 17.13 19.79 9.95
C ASP A 89 17.72 21.03 9.25
N ALA A 90 18.85 20.86 8.55
CA ALA A 90 19.46 21.93 7.75
C ALA A 90 18.57 22.34 6.57
N VAL A 91 17.99 21.37 5.85
CA VAL A 91 17.08 21.63 4.72
C VAL A 91 15.78 22.30 5.19
N PHE A 92 15.22 21.87 6.32
CA PHE A 92 14.02 22.49 6.89
C PHE A 92 14.28 23.89 7.43
N SER A 93 15.44 24.10 8.08
CA SER A 93 15.87 25.42 8.54
C SER A 93 16.06 26.39 7.37
N ALA A 94 16.72 25.95 6.28
CA ALA A 94 16.92 26.77 5.09
C ALA A 94 15.58 27.20 4.43
N ARG A 95 14.55 26.36 4.50
CA ARG A 95 13.20 26.70 4.00
C ARG A 95 12.43 27.64 4.91
N GLN A 96 12.66 27.61 6.22
CA GLN A 96 12.01 28.50 7.18
C GLN A 96 12.58 29.93 7.13
N ILE A 97 13.85 30.10 6.74
CA ILE A 97 14.53 31.40 6.62
C ILE A 97 14.07 32.19 5.37
N LEU A 98 13.41 31.53 4.40
CA LEU A 98 12.94 32.13 3.16
C LEU A 98 11.47 32.64 3.20
N LYS A 99 10.85 32.71 4.38
CA LYS A 99 9.53 33.35 4.62
C LYS A 99 9.69 34.61 5.44
#